data_AF-A0A2N9M2Q7-F1
#
_entry.id   AF-A0A2N9M2Q7-F1
#
_cell.length_a   1.000
_cell.length_b   1.000
_cell.length_c   1.000
_cell.angle_alpha   90.00
_cell.angle_beta   90.00
_cell.angle_gamma   90.00
#
_symmetry.space_group_name_H-M   'P 1'
#
loop_
_entity.id
_entity.type
_entity.pdbx_description
1 polymer ?
#
loop_
_entity_poly.entity_id
_entity_poly.type
_entity_poly.pdbx_seq_one_letter_code
_entity_poly.pdbx_strand_id
1 'polypeptide(L)'
;MYSAQIATELAAMAAKPIRRPDPSKPKPIGIVTPYAAQRRLLTGLVQSLDLEGWVLVGTIHTFQGGEADLIIFDTVLDEPYWTARLCTPSQKNEVKRDLNVAITRSRFKFLLVGSSEWLNRHAKETSGLGQLWHYMNDKDHAALVSAYDLVEAGFARRIAEDHLDAYQVPADGDSPVREVLDETRFFERFTSDLHQASKSVLGLVPFFGEYRWPRVEPLIRAALERGVEVTLITPPAAEAMNPTYVQKAVGSLRQLGAVVIAATGLHGKDIVIDSRIHYTGSLNWASHRGRAEIMHRTVSPEYARMVLEYLQARHIRSAAQQGGQPRTCPICHGPTQVVNQRQMTRWDKKPIKLGCAHEQQPDCKYLVDIDQRSPFAEAPRCEIDHQTRYRRVRRGRGEAWECPKHPRGCKRVKVILGDP
;
A
#
# COMPACT_ATOMS: atom_id res chain seq x y z
N MET A 1 -4.70 3.55 0.44
CA MET A 1 -3.98 4.65 -0.22
C MET A 1 -4.88 5.47 -1.14
N TYR A 2 -5.51 4.87 -2.16
CA TYR A 2 -6.46 5.57 -3.05
C TYR A 2 -7.55 6.37 -2.30
N SER A 3 -8.15 5.78 -1.26
CA SER A 3 -9.15 6.47 -0.41
C SER A 3 -8.62 7.76 0.25
N ALA A 4 -7.34 7.81 0.64
CA ALA A 4 -6.73 9.00 1.23
C ALA A 4 -6.57 10.13 0.20
N GLN A 5 -6.29 9.78 -1.05
CA GLN A 5 -6.18 10.73 -2.16
C GLN A 5 -7.53 11.37 -2.44
N ILE A 6 -8.57 10.54 -2.64
CA ILE A 6 -9.96 11.02 -2.81
C ILE A 6 -10.41 11.87 -1.63
N ALA A 7 -10.14 11.46 -0.39
CA ALA A 7 -10.50 12.23 0.80
C ALA A 7 -9.78 13.60 0.86
N THR A 8 -8.52 13.67 0.44
CA THR A 8 -7.75 14.92 0.41
C THR A 8 -8.17 15.81 -0.76
N GLU A 9 -8.53 15.24 -1.91
CA GLU A 9 -9.05 15.98 -3.08
C GLU A 9 -10.42 16.58 -2.80
N LEU A 10 -11.33 15.82 -2.15
CA LEU A 10 -12.60 16.34 -1.64
C LEU A 10 -12.40 17.49 -0.63
N ALA A 11 -11.36 17.40 0.22
CA ALA A 11 -11.01 18.50 1.12
C ALA A 11 -10.46 19.72 0.35
N ALA A 12 -9.64 19.53 -0.68
CA ALA A 12 -9.15 20.61 -1.55
C ALA A 12 -10.31 21.33 -2.28
N MET A 13 -11.27 20.56 -2.81
CA MET A 13 -12.50 21.09 -3.42
C MET A 13 -13.28 21.98 -2.46
N ALA A 14 -13.50 21.48 -1.24
CA ALA A 14 -14.23 22.22 -0.21
C ALA A 14 -13.46 23.44 0.30
N ALA A 15 -12.12 23.42 0.26
CA ALA A 15 -11.27 24.55 0.64
C ALA A 15 -11.24 25.66 -0.42
N LYS A 16 -11.34 25.34 -1.73
CA LYS A 16 -11.23 26.32 -2.84
C LYS A 16 -12.10 27.59 -2.67
N PRO A 17 -13.38 27.55 -2.28
CA PRO A 17 -14.20 28.75 -2.05
C PRO A 17 -13.98 29.41 -0.68
N ILE A 18 -13.19 28.84 0.22
CA ILE A 18 -13.01 29.30 1.60
C ILE A 18 -11.69 30.09 1.71
N ARG A 19 -11.75 31.36 2.13
CA ARG A 19 -10.55 32.15 2.46
C ARG A 19 -9.74 31.45 3.56
N ARG A 20 -8.41 31.37 3.42
CA ARG A 20 -7.50 30.74 4.40
C ARG A 20 -7.86 31.17 5.83
N PRO A 21 -8.27 30.24 6.71
CA PRO A 21 -8.64 30.56 8.08
C PRO A 21 -7.47 31.18 8.87
N ASP A 22 -7.83 31.99 9.85
CA ASP A 22 -6.90 32.44 10.88
C ASP A 22 -6.42 31.22 11.70
N PRO A 23 -5.10 31.05 11.98
CA PRO A 23 -4.59 29.93 12.78
C PRO A 23 -5.22 29.76 14.16
N SER A 24 -5.83 30.82 14.72
CA SER A 24 -6.55 30.77 16.00
C SER A 24 -7.98 30.20 15.90
N LYS A 25 -8.52 30.01 14.69
CA LYS A 25 -9.89 29.53 14.47
C LYS A 25 -9.95 28.02 14.23
N PRO A 26 -11.06 27.34 14.57
CA PRO A 26 -11.30 25.96 14.19
C PRO A 26 -11.19 25.77 12.67
N LYS A 27 -10.58 24.67 12.26
CA LYS A 27 -10.44 24.33 10.83
C LYS A 27 -11.80 23.89 10.26
N PRO A 28 -12.25 24.44 9.12
CA PRO A 28 -13.59 24.18 8.58
C PRO A 28 -13.78 22.75 8.05
N ILE A 29 -12.70 22.01 7.75
CA ILE A 29 -12.78 20.68 7.16
C ILE A 29 -12.06 19.68 8.07
N GLY A 30 -12.74 18.59 8.46
CA GLY A 30 -12.14 17.47 9.18
C GLY A 30 -12.06 16.21 8.32
N ILE A 31 -10.87 15.62 8.17
CA ILE A 31 -10.72 14.26 7.66
C ILE A 31 -10.51 13.31 8.84
N VAL A 32 -11.46 12.39 9.01
CA VAL A 32 -11.52 11.43 10.11
C VAL A 32 -11.18 10.04 9.57
N THR A 33 -10.23 9.35 10.21
CA THR A 33 -9.96 7.93 9.94
C THR A 33 -9.64 7.18 11.24
N PRO A 34 -10.14 5.95 11.43
CA PRO A 34 -9.87 5.19 12.65
C PRO A 34 -8.47 4.55 12.69
N TYR A 35 -7.68 4.66 11.61
CA TYR A 35 -6.38 4.00 11.48
C TYR A 35 -5.21 5.00 11.58
N ALA A 36 -4.34 4.84 12.58
CA ALA A 36 -3.20 5.73 12.79
C ALA A 36 -2.23 5.81 11.60
N ALA A 37 -2.08 4.72 10.83
CA ALA A 37 -1.29 4.70 9.59
C ALA A 37 -1.92 5.58 8.49
N GLN A 38 -3.24 5.48 8.29
CA GLN A 38 -3.96 6.33 7.34
C GLN A 38 -3.94 7.79 7.79
N ARG A 39 -4.05 8.06 9.10
CA ARG A 39 -3.93 9.43 9.63
C ARG A 39 -2.60 10.06 9.22
N ARG A 40 -1.48 9.34 9.35
CA ARG A 40 -0.16 9.81 8.88
C ARG A 40 -0.15 10.08 7.37
N LEU A 41 -0.71 9.15 6.58
CA LEU A 41 -0.83 9.30 5.12
C LEU A 41 -1.60 10.56 4.73
N LEU A 42 -2.77 10.76 5.32
CA LEU A 42 -3.62 11.94 5.11
C LEU A 42 -2.95 13.24 5.59
N THR A 43 -2.24 13.24 6.73
CA THR A 43 -1.49 14.41 7.20
C THR A 43 -0.43 14.81 6.19
N GLY A 44 0.37 13.85 5.69
CA GLY A 44 1.36 14.11 4.65
C GLY A 44 0.76 14.59 3.33
N LEU A 45 -0.42 14.08 2.95
CA LEU A 45 -1.15 14.54 1.75
C LEU A 45 -1.70 15.96 1.90
N VAL A 46 -2.26 16.30 3.06
CA VAL A 46 -2.75 17.66 3.39
C VAL A 46 -1.58 18.66 3.43
N GLN A 47 -0.45 18.28 4.02
CA GLN A 47 0.80 19.03 3.98
C GLN A 47 1.29 19.24 2.55
N SER A 48 1.26 18.18 1.73
CA SER A 48 1.75 18.26 0.34
C SER A 48 0.91 19.13 -0.60
N LEU A 49 -0.22 19.65 -0.13
CA LEU A 49 -1.11 20.52 -0.89
C LEU A 49 -1.33 21.88 -0.18
N ASP A 50 -0.53 22.22 0.84
CA ASP A 50 -0.69 23.40 1.73
C ASP A 50 -2.12 23.54 2.31
N LEU A 51 -2.84 22.44 2.46
CA LEU A 51 -4.22 22.44 2.96
C LEU A 51 -4.29 22.55 4.49
N GLU A 52 -3.16 22.66 5.18
CA GLU A 52 -3.09 22.71 6.65
C GLU A 52 -3.87 23.89 7.25
N GLY A 53 -4.06 24.99 6.54
CA GLY A 53 -4.89 26.11 7.01
C GLY A 53 -6.39 25.75 7.13
N TRP A 54 -6.87 24.83 6.29
CA TRP A 54 -8.29 24.50 6.16
C TRP A 54 -8.66 23.13 6.75
N VAL A 55 -7.70 22.19 6.80
CA VAL A 55 -7.97 20.77 7.05
C VAL A 55 -7.34 20.29 8.35
N LEU A 56 -8.16 19.67 9.19
CA LEU A 56 -7.73 18.90 10.36
C LEU A 56 -7.79 17.40 10.02
N VAL A 57 -6.66 16.71 10.14
CA VAL A 57 -6.60 15.25 9.97
C VAL A 57 -6.49 14.58 11.34
N GLY A 58 -7.40 13.65 11.64
CA GLY A 58 -7.49 13.07 12.98
C GLY A 58 -8.08 11.67 13.04
N THR A 59 -7.96 11.06 14.23
CA THR A 59 -8.83 9.94 14.60
C THR A 59 -10.12 10.50 15.21
N ILE A 60 -11.10 9.64 15.47
CA ILE A 60 -12.37 10.03 16.08
C ILE A 60 -12.15 10.73 17.43
N HIS A 61 -11.11 10.36 18.18
CA HIS A 61 -10.69 11.02 19.41
C HIS A 61 -10.20 12.45 19.21
N THR A 62 -9.59 12.78 18.06
CA THR A 62 -9.16 14.14 17.71
C THR A 62 -10.34 15.11 17.62
N PHE A 63 -11.55 14.61 17.34
CA PHE A 63 -12.78 15.39 17.21
C PHE A 63 -13.74 15.22 18.42
N GLN A 64 -13.25 14.74 19.57
CA GLN A 64 -14.02 14.69 20.82
C GLN A 64 -14.13 16.08 21.46
N GLY A 65 -14.96 16.95 20.85
CA GLY A 65 -15.30 18.29 21.34
C GLY A 65 -15.18 19.42 20.31
N GLY A 66 -14.68 19.14 19.10
CA GLY A 66 -14.54 20.11 18.01
C GLY A 66 -15.34 19.71 16.77
N GLU A 67 -16.14 20.63 16.25
CA GLU A 67 -16.94 20.45 15.03
C GLU A 67 -16.26 21.09 13.81
N ALA A 68 -16.61 20.60 12.63
CA ALA A 68 -16.18 21.14 11.34
C ALA A 68 -17.39 21.33 10.41
N ASP A 69 -17.28 22.25 9.45
CA ASP A 69 -18.34 22.52 8.46
C ASP A 69 -18.57 21.29 7.57
N LEU A 70 -17.47 20.62 7.21
CA LEU A 70 -17.43 19.35 6.48
C LEU A 70 -16.64 18.30 7.27
N ILE A 71 -17.21 17.11 7.44
CA ILE A 71 -16.48 15.90 7.86
C ILE A 71 -16.38 14.92 6.69
N ILE A 72 -15.16 14.47 6.41
CA ILE A 72 -14.84 13.40 5.46
C ILE A 72 -14.37 12.19 6.27
N PHE A 73 -15.17 11.13 6.32
CA PHE A 73 -14.84 9.89 7.02
C PHE A 73 -14.22 8.88 6.05
N ASP A 74 -12.90 8.73 6.10
CA ASP A 74 -12.15 7.74 5.30
C ASP A 74 -12.11 6.39 6.03
N THR A 75 -12.94 5.47 5.52
CA THR A 75 -13.04 4.11 6.05
C THR A 75 -11.77 3.28 5.80
N VAL A 76 -10.96 3.64 4.79
CA VAL A 76 -9.79 2.89 4.30
C VAL A 76 -10.14 1.51 3.71
N LEU A 77 -11.42 1.16 3.61
CA LEU A 77 -11.84 -0.20 3.26
C LEU A 77 -11.95 -0.36 1.75
N ASP A 78 -11.08 -1.19 1.21
CA ASP A 78 -11.01 -1.58 -0.19
C ASP A 78 -10.27 -2.93 -0.32
N GLU A 79 -10.38 -3.57 -1.48
CA GLU A 79 -9.51 -4.71 -1.77
C GLU A 79 -8.04 -4.27 -1.84
N PRO A 80 -7.09 -5.08 -1.32
CA PRO A 80 -7.25 -6.47 -0.92
C PRO A 80 -7.42 -6.70 0.60
N TYR A 81 -7.86 -5.71 1.39
CA TYR A 81 -7.89 -5.84 2.87
C TYR A 81 -9.24 -6.37 3.38
N TRP A 82 -9.29 -7.58 3.95
CA TRP A 82 -10.55 -8.30 4.27
C TRP A 82 -11.14 -8.07 5.67
N THR A 83 -10.41 -7.47 6.63
CA THR A 83 -10.91 -7.28 8.01
C THR A 83 -10.71 -5.86 8.53
N ALA A 84 -11.75 -5.32 9.17
CA ALA A 84 -11.78 -4.00 9.76
C ALA A 84 -12.42 -4.00 11.16
N ARG A 85 -11.88 -3.19 12.10
CA ARG A 85 -12.53 -2.88 13.40
C ARG A 85 -13.98 -2.42 13.17
N LEU A 86 -14.16 -1.54 12.17
CA LEU A 86 -15.45 -1.01 11.75
C LEU A 86 -16.51 -2.09 11.40
N CYS A 87 -16.07 -3.23 10.86
CA CYS A 87 -16.94 -4.34 10.44
C CYS A 87 -16.98 -5.49 11.44
N THR A 88 -16.40 -5.35 12.63
CA THR A 88 -16.31 -6.43 13.63
C THR A 88 -17.57 -6.49 14.51
N PRO A 89 -18.38 -7.59 14.49
CA PRO A 89 -19.66 -7.65 15.22
C PRO A 89 -19.53 -7.49 16.74
N SER A 90 -18.49 -8.06 17.35
CA SER A 90 -18.24 -7.93 18.80
C SER A 90 -17.89 -6.49 19.24
N GLN A 91 -17.53 -5.61 18.31
CA GLN A 91 -17.21 -4.20 18.55
C GLN A 91 -18.33 -3.27 18.06
N LYS A 92 -19.49 -3.80 17.63
CA LYS A 92 -20.62 -3.04 17.05
C LYS A 92 -20.99 -1.79 17.84
N ASN A 93 -21.16 -1.89 19.16
CA ASN A 93 -21.59 -0.76 20.00
C ASN A 93 -20.50 0.31 20.16
N GLU A 94 -19.23 -0.08 20.16
CA GLU A 94 -18.08 0.82 20.19
C GLU A 94 -17.98 1.57 18.85
N VAL A 95 -18.05 0.84 17.72
CA VAL A 95 -18.06 1.41 16.37
C VAL A 95 -19.25 2.34 16.16
N LYS A 96 -20.44 2.02 16.70
CA LYS A 96 -21.62 2.92 16.59
C LYS A 96 -21.42 4.23 17.35
N ARG A 97 -20.77 4.22 18.52
CA ARG A 97 -20.40 5.47 19.24
C ARG A 97 -19.38 6.28 18.43
N ASP A 98 -18.37 5.60 17.91
CA ASP A 98 -17.32 6.17 17.07
C ASP A 98 -17.90 6.86 15.81
N LEU A 99 -18.79 6.19 15.08
CA LEU A 99 -19.47 6.74 13.91
C LEU A 99 -20.44 7.87 14.29
N ASN A 100 -21.17 7.74 15.40
CA ASN A 100 -22.04 8.82 15.88
C ASN A 100 -21.25 10.08 16.23
N VAL A 101 -20.05 9.96 16.82
CA VAL A 101 -19.15 11.11 17.00
C VAL A 101 -18.77 11.70 15.65
N ALA A 102 -18.29 10.91 14.69
CA ALA A 102 -17.89 11.43 13.38
C ALA A 102 -19.04 12.15 12.63
N ILE A 103 -20.25 11.61 12.66
CA ILE A 103 -21.44 12.22 12.03
C ILE A 103 -21.87 13.49 12.78
N THR A 104 -21.95 13.45 14.11
CA THR A 104 -22.38 14.63 14.90
C THR A 104 -21.33 15.74 14.98
N ARG A 105 -20.14 15.59 14.35
CA ARG A 105 -19.15 16.66 14.22
C ARG A 105 -19.22 17.42 12.89
N SER A 106 -20.05 17.01 11.92
CA SER A 106 -20.33 17.81 10.73
C SER A 106 -21.46 18.80 10.97
N ARG A 107 -21.19 20.10 10.77
CA ARG A 107 -22.20 21.16 10.88
C ARG A 107 -23.09 21.26 9.65
N PHE A 108 -22.56 20.98 8.45
CA PHE A 108 -23.31 21.06 7.20
C PHE A 108 -23.28 19.78 6.35
N LYS A 109 -22.12 19.12 6.21
CA LYS A 109 -22.00 17.92 5.36
C LYS A 109 -21.11 16.84 5.98
N PHE A 110 -21.58 15.60 5.85
CA PHE A 110 -20.83 14.38 6.14
C PHE A 110 -20.62 13.61 4.82
N LEU A 111 -19.37 13.25 4.52
CA LEU A 111 -19.01 12.41 3.37
C LEU A 111 -18.34 11.14 3.87
N LEU A 112 -18.80 9.97 3.41
CA LEU A 112 -18.18 8.69 3.69
C LEU A 112 -17.39 8.21 2.48
N VAL A 113 -16.10 7.94 2.65
CA VAL A 113 -15.19 7.48 1.59
C VAL A 113 -14.83 6.02 1.83
N GLY A 114 -15.08 5.17 0.83
CA GLY A 114 -14.79 3.73 0.86
C GLY A 114 -15.17 3.06 -0.46
N SER A 115 -14.71 1.82 -0.65
CA SER A 115 -15.04 1.01 -1.83
C SER A 115 -16.45 0.43 -1.67
N SER A 116 -17.42 0.91 -2.48
CA SER A 116 -18.81 0.44 -2.44
C SER A 116 -18.91 -1.06 -2.75
N GLU A 117 -18.10 -1.55 -3.68
CA GLU A 117 -17.96 -2.98 -3.97
C GLU A 117 -17.50 -3.78 -2.75
N TRP A 118 -16.46 -3.31 -2.05
CA TRP A 118 -16.00 -3.95 -0.82
C TRP A 118 -17.07 -3.92 0.29
N LEU A 119 -17.72 -2.77 0.49
CA LEU A 119 -18.73 -2.57 1.53
C LEU A 119 -19.95 -3.47 1.30
N ASN A 120 -20.45 -3.57 0.07
CA ASN A 120 -21.54 -4.48 -0.29
C ASN A 120 -21.19 -5.95 -0.01
N ARG A 121 -19.96 -6.37 -0.31
CA ARG A 121 -19.49 -7.74 -0.04
C ARG A 121 -19.34 -8.01 1.46
N HIS A 122 -18.78 -7.07 2.25
CA HIS A 122 -18.25 -7.37 3.60
C HIS A 122 -18.94 -6.63 4.78
N ALA A 123 -19.51 -5.45 4.58
CA ALA A 123 -20.04 -4.61 5.67
C ALA A 123 -21.46 -5.01 6.10
N LYS A 124 -21.61 -6.18 6.72
CA LYS A 124 -22.92 -6.73 7.17
C LYS A 124 -23.51 -5.97 8.36
N GLU A 125 -24.84 -5.87 8.45
CA GLU A 125 -25.61 -5.23 9.53
C GLU A 125 -25.36 -5.76 10.96
N THR A 126 -24.71 -6.92 11.07
CA THR A 126 -24.18 -7.45 12.34
C THR A 126 -23.04 -6.59 12.90
N SER A 127 -22.49 -5.65 12.12
CA SER A 127 -21.41 -4.73 12.49
C SER A 127 -21.89 -3.27 12.57
N GLY A 128 -21.07 -2.40 13.19
CA GLY A 128 -21.41 -0.98 13.36
C GLY A 128 -21.41 -0.20 12.05
N LEU A 129 -20.35 -0.34 11.23
CA LEU A 129 -20.29 0.29 9.90
C LEU A 129 -21.30 -0.32 8.94
N GLY A 130 -21.58 -1.62 9.02
CA GLY A 130 -22.56 -2.25 8.15
C GLY A 130 -23.97 -1.68 8.34
N GLN A 131 -24.40 -1.39 9.58
CA GLN A 131 -25.67 -0.71 9.79
C GLN A 131 -25.71 0.69 9.16
N LEU A 132 -24.61 1.46 9.23
CA LEU A 132 -24.53 2.77 8.58
C LEU A 132 -24.52 2.64 7.05
N TRP A 133 -23.77 1.68 6.50
CA TRP A 133 -23.70 1.44 5.06
C TRP A 133 -25.05 1.02 4.48
N HIS A 134 -25.71 0.05 5.10
CA HIS A 134 -27.05 -0.37 4.68
C HIS A 134 -28.08 0.77 4.78
N TYR A 135 -28.00 1.61 5.83
CA TYR A 135 -28.83 2.81 5.94
C TYR A 135 -28.55 3.84 4.84
N MET A 136 -27.28 4.14 4.55
CA MET A 136 -26.90 5.11 3.52
C MET A 136 -27.13 4.61 2.08
N ASN A 137 -27.10 3.30 1.85
CA ASN A 137 -27.33 2.68 0.55
C ASN A 137 -28.82 2.45 0.25
N ASP A 138 -29.72 2.74 1.21
CA ASP A 138 -31.12 2.95 0.89
C ASP A 138 -31.28 4.30 0.15
N LYS A 139 -32.09 4.31 -0.91
CA LYS A 139 -32.03 5.37 -1.95
C LYS A 139 -32.43 6.76 -1.44
N ASP A 140 -33.15 6.81 -0.33
CA ASP A 140 -33.70 8.03 0.26
C ASP A 140 -32.80 8.65 1.35
N HIS A 141 -31.59 8.10 1.57
CA HIS A 141 -30.76 8.45 2.75
C HIS A 141 -29.36 8.99 2.45
N ALA A 142 -28.74 8.64 1.32
CA ALA A 142 -27.51 9.31 0.87
C ALA A 142 -27.37 9.33 -0.66
N ALA A 143 -26.76 10.39 -1.18
CA ALA A 143 -26.33 10.44 -2.57
C ALA A 143 -25.05 9.60 -2.75
N LEU A 144 -25.13 8.51 -3.51
CA LEU A 144 -23.96 7.75 -3.94
C LEU A 144 -23.32 8.46 -5.14
N VAL A 145 -22.07 8.92 -4.96
CA VAL A 145 -21.29 9.56 -6.03
C VAL A 145 -20.08 8.68 -6.34
N SER A 146 -19.86 8.37 -7.62
CA SER A 146 -18.68 7.60 -8.02
C SER A 146 -17.42 8.47 -7.85
N ALA A 147 -16.35 7.86 -7.34
CA ALA A 147 -15.03 8.47 -7.37
C ALA A 147 -14.55 8.73 -8.81
N TYR A 148 -15.03 7.94 -9.80
CA TYR A 148 -14.74 8.19 -11.21
C TYR A 148 -15.49 9.40 -11.74
N ASP A 149 -16.78 9.59 -11.45
CA ASP A 149 -17.53 10.78 -11.89
C ASP A 149 -16.92 12.06 -11.32
N LEU A 150 -16.48 12.01 -10.06
CA LEU A 150 -15.73 13.09 -9.42
C LEU A 150 -14.42 13.43 -10.12
N VAL A 151 -13.84 12.52 -10.90
CA VAL A 151 -12.54 12.69 -11.58
C VAL A 151 -12.73 13.01 -13.07
N GLU A 152 -13.63 12.29 -13.76
CA GLU A 152 -13.92 12.40 -15.20
C GLU A 152 -14.74 13.63 -15.59
N ALA A 153 -15.63 14.15 -14.73
CA ALA A 153 -16.60 15.20 -15.07
C ALA A 153 -15.97 16.61 -15.23
N GLY A 154 -14.94 16.72 -16.07
CA GLY A 154 -14.11 17.90 -16.23
C GLY A 154 -13.40 18.31 -14.93
N PHE A 155 -13.33 17.46 -13.91
CA PHE A 155 -12.80 17.83 -12.61
C PHE A 155 -11.28 17.77 -12.59
N ALA A 156 -10.68 16.64 -12.98
CA ALA A 156 -9.23 16.56 -13.23
C ALA A 156 -8.79 17.62 -14.26
N ARG A 157 -9.66 17.96 -15.22
CA ARG A 157 -9.42 19.01 -16.21
C ARG A 157 -9.50 20.43 -15.63
N ARG A 158 -10.51 20.78 -14.82
CA ARG A 158 -10.57 22.07 -14.10
C ARG A 158 -9.48 22.20 -13.04
N ILE A 159 -9.06 21.11 -12.41
CA ILE A 159 -7.87 21.08 -11.55
C ILE A 159 -6.61 21.31 -12.40
N ALA A 160 -6.41 20.58 -13.50
CA ALA A 160 -5.23 20.74 -14.35
C ALA A 160 -5.16 22.09 -15.09
N GLU A 161 -6.28 22.65 -15.53
CA GLU A 161 -6.36 23.93 -16.23
C GLU A 161 -6.31 25.12 -15.24
N ASP A 162 -7.02 25.11 -14.10
CA ASP A 162 -6.93 26.20 -13.11
C ASP A 162 -5.62 26.16 -12.28
N HIS A 163 -5.06 24.99 -11.99
CA HIS A 163 -3.82 24.90 -11.17
C HIS A 163 -2.54 25.13 -11.99
N LEU A 164 -2.63 25.22 -13.33
CA LEU A 164 -1.49 25.66 -14.15
C LEU A 164 -1.19 27.15 -13.98
N ASP A 165 -2.20 28.00 -13.76
CA ASP A 165 -2.03 29.45 -13.59
C ASP A 165 -2.10 29.93 -12.12
N ALA A 166 -2.69 29.16 -11.20
CA ALA A 166 -2.89 29.57 -9.80
C ALA A 166 -1.94 28.93 -8.77
N TYR A 167 -1.09 27.97 -9.15
CA TYR A 167 -0.15 27.29 -8.24
C TYR A 167 1.30 27.23 -8.78
N GLN A 168 1.84 28.41 -9.14
CA GLN A 168 3.28 28.61 -8.95
C GLN A 168 3.55 28.70 -7.45
N VAL A 169 3.90 27.56 -6.85
CA VAL A 169 4.44 27.52 -5.49
C VAL A 169 5.73 28.36 -5.45
N PRO A 170 5.96 29.19 -4.42
CA PRO A 170 7.19 29.97 -4.28
C PRO A 170 8.45 29.11 -4.43
N ALA A 171 9.54 29.72 -4.90
CA ALA A 171 10.78 29.06 -5.30
C ALA A 171 11.63 28.47 -4.15
N ASP A 172 11.01 28.13 -3.02
CA ASP A 172 11.63 27.38 -1.92
C ASP A 172 11.49 25.88 -2.21
N GLY A 173 12.54 25.30 -2.79
CA GLY A 173 12.55 24.01 -3.50
C GLY A 173 12.26 22.71 -2.72
N ASP A 174 11.71 22.81 -1.51
CA ASP A 174 11.30 21.66 -0.67
C ASP A 174 9.78 21.40 -0.68
N SER A 175 8.97 22.29 -1.26
CA SER A 175 7.52 22.03 -1.39
C SER A 175 7.22 20.89 -2.37
N PRO A 176 6.40 19.90 -1.98
CA PRO A 176 6.17 18.72 -2.80
C PRO A 176 5.23 19.00 -3.98
N VAL A 177 5.62 18.55 -5.18
CA VAL A 177 4.85 18.78 -6.41
C VAL A 177 3.90 17.62 -6.65
N ARG A 178 2.61 17.90 -6.87
CA ARG A 178 1.61 16.88 -7.22
C ARG A 178 0.92 17.21 -8.54
N GLU A 179 0.95 16.25 -9.47
CA GLU A 179 0.35 16.33 -10.81
C GLU A 179 -0.74 15.27 -10.97
N VAL A 180 -1.83 15.61 -11.66
CA VAL A 180 -2.84 14.66 -12.14
C VAL A 180 -2.60 14.45 -13.62
N LEU A 181 -2.37 13.21 -14.04
CA LEU A 181 -1.92 12.85 -15.38
C LEU A 181 -2.94 11.91 -16.04
N ASP A 182 -3.29 12.21 -17.29
CA ASP A 182 -3.90 11.25 -18.20
C ASP A 182 -2.88 10.20 -18.69
N GLU A 183 -3.31 9.26 -19.53
CA GLU A 183 -2.43 8.25 -20.13
C GLU A 183 -1.19 8.87 -20.80
N THR A 184 -1.37 9.88 -21.65
CA THR A 184 -0.30 10.45 -22.48
C THR A 184 0.75 11.12 -21.60
N ARG A 185 0.31 12.04 -20.72
CA ARG A 185 1.20 12.79 -19.82
C ARG A 185 1.82 11.87 -18.76
N PHE A 186 1.13 10.79 -18.37
CA PHE A 186 1.72 9.76 -17.51
C PHE A 186 2.92 9.09 -18.19
N PHE A 187 2.79 8.60 -19.43
CA PHE A 187 3.91 7.90 -20.08
C PHE A 187 5.06 8.85 -20.44
N GLU A 188 4.80 10.10 -20.81
CA GLU A 188 5.83 11.14 -20.96
C GLU A 188 6.62 11.33 -19.67
N ARG A 189 5.92 11.58 -18.55
CA ARG A 189 6.55 11.89 -17.27
C ARG A 189 7.23 10.68 -16.63
N PHE A 190 6.62 9.50 -16.74
CA PHE A 190 7.18 8.23 -16.29
C PHE A 190 8.47 7.89 -17.04
N THR A 191 8.52 8.13 -18.36
CA THR A 191 9.74 7.96 -19.16
C THR A 191 10.85 8.91 -18.69
N SER A 192 10.54 10.19 -18.53
CA SER A 192 11.50 11.19 -18.05
C SER A 192 12.05 10.87 -16.64
N ASP A 193 11.18 10.47 -15.71
CA ASP A 193 11.57 10.10 -14.35
C ASP A 193 12.38 8.79 -14.32
N LEU A 194 12.05 7.80 -15.17
CA LEU A 194 12.84 6.57 -15.29
C LEU A 194 14.22 6.80 -15.92
N HIS A 195 14.38 7.80 -16.81
CA HIS A 195 15.70 8.19 -17.30
C HIS A 195 16.53 8.88 -16.22
N GLN A 196 15.90 9.68 -15.36
CA GLN A 196 16.55 10.37 -14.24
C GLN A 196 16.79 9.47 -13.00
N ALA A 197 16.11 8.33 -12.92
CA ALA A 197 16.27 7.37 -11.82
C ALA A 197 17.73 6.92 -11.64
N SER A 198 18.17 6.93 -10.39
CA SER A 198 19.59 6.83 -9.99
C SER A 198 19.85 5.83 -8.85
N LYS A 199 18.80 5.38 -8.14
CA LYS A 199 18.93 4.53 -6.94
C LYS A 199 18.02 3.31 -7.00
N SER A 200 16.71 3.51 -7.14
CA SER A 200 15.74 2.41 -7.05
C SER A 200 14.41 2.68 -7.74
N VAL A 201 13.79 1.60 -8.24
CA VAL A 201 12.41 1.59 -8.72
C VAL A 201 11.67 0.43 -8.05
N LEU A 202 10.62 0.72 -7.30
CA LEU A 202 9.61 -0.26 -6.89
C LEU A 202 8.40 -0.13 -7.82
N GLY A 203 7.91 -1.22 -8.38
CA GLY A 203 6.68 -1.23 -9.17
C GLY A 203 5.74 -2.37 -8.79
N LEU A 204 4.46 -2.06 -8.57
CA LEU A 204 3.38 -3.04 -8.53
C LEU A 204 2.85 -3.24 -9.96
N VAL A 205 2.98 -4.45 -10.47
CA VAL A 205 2.70 -4.86 -11.85
C VAL A 205 1.56 -5.89 -11.84
N PRO A 206 0.29 -5.47 -11.88
CA PRO A 206 -0.82 -6.42 -11.79
C PRO A 206 -0.92 -7.32 -13.03
N PHE A 207 -0.49 -6.83 -14.19
CA PHE A 207 -0.50 -7.56 -15.46
C PHE A 207 0.64 -7.08 -16.37
N PHE A 208 1.29 -8.02 -17.07
CA PHE A 208 2.15 -7.72 -18.22
C PHE A 208 1.33 -7.86 -19.50
N GLY A 209 1.09 -6.77 -20.22
CA GLY A 209 0.31 -6.79 -21.47
C GLY A 209 1.20 -6.74 -22.70
N GLU A 210 0.97 -7.67 -23.63
CA GLU A 210 1.74 -7.85 -24.89
C GLU A 210 1.86 -6.58 -25.76
N TYR A 211 0.97 -5.60 -25.59
CA TYR A 211 1.01 -4.32 -26.32
C TYR A 211 1.84 -3.25 -25.60
N ARG A 212 1.75 -3.17 -24.26
CA ARG A 212 2.32 -2.09 -23.45
C ARG A 212 3.72 -2.42 -22.97
N TRP A 213 3.90 -3.63 -22.44
CA TRP A 213 5.16 -4.03 -21.83
C TRP A 213 6.38 -3.93 -22.76
N PRO A 214 6.31 -4.26 -24.08
CA PRO A 214 7.45 -4.07 -24.99
C PRO A 214 7.92 -2.62 -25.15
N ARG A 215 7.10 -1.63 -24.77
CA ARG A 215 7.48 -0.20 -24.75
C ARG A 215 8.05 0.24 -23.40
N VAL A 216 7.74 -0.48 -22.32
CA VAL A 216 8.17 -0.19 -20.95
C VAL A 216 9.44 -0.95 -20.57
N GLU A 217 9.59 -2.19 -21.04
CA GLU A 217 10.79 -3.01 -20.79
C GLU A 217 12.11 -2.31 -21.15
N PRO A 218 12.24 -1.59 -22.30
CA PRO A 218 13.48 -0.87 -22.62
C PRO A 218 13.85 0.21 -21.59
N LEU A 219 12.86 0.87 -20.97
CA LEU A 219 13.09 1.88 -19.95
C LEU A 219 13.59 1.25 -18.64
N ILE A 220 13.00 0.12 -18.25
CA ILE A 220 13.41 -0.67 -17.07
C ILE A 220 14.79 -1.28 -17.28
N ARG A 221 15.07 -1.81 -18.48
CA ARG A 221 16.38 -2.30 -18.90
C ARG A 221 17.45 -1.21 -18.81
N ALA A 222 17.19 -0.04 -19.39
CA ALA A 222 18.12 1.08 -19.32
C ALA A 222 18.34 1.57 -17.88
N ALA A 223 17.38 1.42 -16.96
CA ALA A 223 17.59 1.71 -15.54
C ALA A 223 18.49 0.67 -14.86
N LEU A 224 18.26 -0.63 -15.10
CA LEU A 224 19.10 -1.72 -14.61
C LEU A 224 20.55 -1.61 -15.11
N GLU A 225 20.74 -1.28 -16.38
CA GLU A 225 22.07 -1.07 -17.01
C GLU A 225 22.83 0.11 -16.40
N ARG A 226 22.12 1.12 -15.83
CA ARG A 226 22.71 2.21 -15.03
C ARG A 226 22.93 1.85 -13.56
N GLY A 227 22.64 0.62 -13.14
CA GLY A 227 22.77 0.15 -11.75
C GLY A 227 21.62 0.54 -10.82
N VAL A 228 20.46 0.98 -11.36
CA VAL A 228 19.27 1.29 -10.55
C VAL A 228 18.65 0.00 -10.02
N GLU A 229 18.39 -0.09 -8.72
CA GLU A 229 17.77 -1.27 -8.11
C GLU A 229 16.28 -1.38 -8.48
N VAL A 230 15.93 -2.26 -9.43
CA VAL A 230 14.52 -2.50 -9.79
C VAL A 230 13.93 -3.67 -9.02
N THR A 231 12.83 -3.43 -8.31
CA THR A 231 11.98 -4.45 -7.66
C THR A 231 10.57 -4.39 -8.23
N LEU A 232 10.08 -5.49 -8.81
CA LEU A 232 8.73 -5.57 -9.38
C LEU A 232 7.93 -6.65 -8.65
N ILE A 233 6.72 -6.31 -8.21
CA ILE A 233 5.79 -7.24 -7.54
C ILE A 233 4.64 -7.52 -8.51
N THR A 234 4.42 -8.79 -8.84
CA THR A 234 3.44 -9.24 -9.84
C THR A 234 2.63 -10.41 -9.31
N PRO A 235 1.36 -10.60 -9.74
CA PRO A 235 0.67 -11.88 -9.57
C PRO A 235 1.49 -13.06 -10.14
N PRO A 236 1.31 -14.28 -9.62
CA PRO A 236 1.88 -15.49 -10.21
C PRO A 236 1.48 -15.66 -11.67
N ALA A 237 2.36 -16.21 -12.49
CA ALA A 237 2.07 -16.38 -13.93
C ALA A 237 0.83 -17.26 -14.20
N ALA A 238 0.48 -18.18 -13.29
CA ALA A 238 -0.74 -18.99 -13.37
C ALA A 238 -2.05 -18.18 -13.22
N GLU A 239 -2.01 -16.98 -12.65
CA GLU A 239 -3.16 -16.07 -12.59
C GLU A 239 -3.33 -15.23 -13.88
N ALA A 240 -2.36 -15.28 -14.80
CA ALA A 240 -2.39 -14.49 -16.02
C ALA A 240 -3.12 -15.20 -17.18
N MET A 241 -3.78 -14.43 -18.05
CA MET A 241 -4.39 -14.95 -19.28
C MET A 241 -3.39 -15.62 -20.24
N ASN A 242 -2.13 -15.18 -20.23
CA ASN A 242 -1.04 -15.78 -21.01
C ASN A 242 0.16 -16.08 -20.08
N PRO A 243 0.16 -17.22 -19.35
CA PRO A 243 1.22 -17.57 -18.41
C PRO A 243 2.60 -17.63 -19.08
N THR A 244 2.67 -18.16 -20.30
CA THR A 244 3.91 -18.29 -21.09
C THR A 244 4.53 -16.92 -21.40
N TYR A 245 3.73 -15.92 -21.75
CA TYR A 245 4.23 -14.56 -21.97
C TYR A 245 4.75 -13.93 -20.68
N VAL A 246 3.99 -14.05 -19.57
CA VAL A 246 4.41 -13.52 -18.26
C VAL A 246 5.70 -14.18 -17.78
N GLN A 247 5.82 -15.51 -17.91
CA GLN A 247 7.05 -16.23 -17.57
C GLN A 247 8.26 -15.75 -18.37
N LYS A 248 8.10 -15.47 -19.67
CA LYS A 248 9.18 -14.89 -20.51
C LYS A 248 9.56 -13.48 -20.07
N ALA A 249 8.59 -12.60 -19.81
CA ALA A 249 8.84 -11.23 -19.35
C ALA A 249 9.55 -11.21 -17.99
N VAL A 250 9.07 -12.00 -17.03
CA VAL A 250 9.68 -12.18 -15.69
C VAL A 250 11.08 -12.80 -15.80
N GLY A 251 11.29 -13.72 -16.74
CA GLY A 251 12.60 -14.30 -17.06
C GLY A 251 13.60 -13.27 -17.56
N SER A 252 13.24 -12.48 -18.58
CA SER A 252 14.05 -11.38 -19.13
C SER A 252 14.46 -10.40 -18.03
N LEU A 253 13.49 -9.92 -17.24
CA LEU A 253 13.73 -9.01 -16.12
C LEU A 253 14.72 -9.57 -15.08
N ARG A 254 14.56 -10.84 -14.68
CA ARG A 254 15.47 -11.49 -13.72
C ARG A 254 16.87 -11.70 -14.28
N GLN A 255 17.01 -12.01 -15.56
CA GLN A 255 18.32 -12.12 -16.24
C GLN A 255 19.05 -10.77 -16.28
N LEU A 256 18.31 -9.66 -16.34
CA LEU A 256 18.84 -8.29 -16.25
C LEU A 256 19.09 -7.81 -14.81
N GLY A 257 18.90 -8.66 -13.80
CA GLY A 257 19.14 -8.34 -12.39
C GLY A 257 17.95 -7.73 -11.64
N ALA A 258 16.76 -7.63 -12.24
CA ALA A 258 15.57 -7.14 -11.52
C ALA A 258 15.06 -8.14 -10.49
N VAL A 259 14.70 -7.65 -9.31
CA VAL A 259 14.08 -8.45 -8.26
C VAL A 259 12.58 -8.58 -8.53
N VAL A 260 12.19 -9.60 -9.30
CA VAL A 260 10.77 -9.86 -9.62
C VAL A 260 10.16 -10.85 -8.63
N ILE A 261 9.16 -10.40 -7.88
CA ILE A 261 8.52 -11.11 -6.77
C ILE A 261 7.09 -11.50 -7.16
N ALA A 262 6.76 -12.79 -7.06
CA ALA A 262 5.39 -13.26 -7.21
C ALA A 262 4.59 -12.97 -5.92
N ALA A 263 3.38 -12.43 -6.04
CA ALA A 263 2.51 -12.10 -4.92
C ALA A 263 1.02 -12.33 -5.21
N THR A 264 0.37 -13.19 -4.44
CA THR A 264 -1.09 -13.39 -4.53
C THR A 264 -1.83 -12.30 -3.76
N GLY A 265 -2.89 -11.75 -4.35
CA GLY A 265 -3.74 -10.75 -3.68
C GLY A 265 -3.10 -9.39 -3.42
N LEU A 266 -2.05 -9.00 -4.16
CA LEU A 266 -1.45 -7.66 -4.12
C LEU A 266 -1.58 -6.96 -5.50
N HIS A 267 -2.82 -6.66 -5.90
CA HIS A 267 -3.15 -6.10 -7.23
C HIS A 267 -3.06 -4.55 -7.28
N GLY A 268 -2.02 -3.97 -6.67
CA GLY A 268 -1.76 -2.52 -6.75
C GLY A 268 -1.12 -2.12 -8.10
N LYS A 269 -1.00 -0.81 -8.33
CA LYS A 269 -0.43 -0.24 -9.58
C LYS A 269 0.68 0.79 -9.31
N ASP A 270 1.10 0.88 -8.06
CA ASP A 270 2.00 1.90 -7.55
C ASP A 270 3.41 1.78 -8.12
N ILE A 271 4.03 2.92 -8.38
CA ILE A 271 5.44 3.01 -8.75
C ILE A 271 6.11 4.01 -7.82
N VAL A 272 7.22 3.63 -7.19
CA VAL A 272 8.05 4.53 -6.38
C VAL A 272 9.46 4.57 -6.97
N ILE A 273 9.94 5.77 -7.32
CA ILE A 273 11.26 6.02 -7.91
C ILE A 273 12.12 6.80 -6.91
N ASP A 274 13.34 6.32 -6.67
CA ASP A 274 14.39 6.90 -5.83
C ASP A 274 13.96 7.29 -4.40
N SER A 275 12.90 6.66 -3.89
CA SER A 275 12.21 7.05 -2.63
C SER A 275 11.84 8.54 -2.60
N ARG A 276 11.51 9.13 -3.77
CA ARG A 276 11.17 10.55 -3.97
C ARG A 276 9.91 10.76 -4.79
N ILE A 277 9.69 9.98 -5.83
CA ILE A 277 8.55 10.13 -6.74
C ILE A 277 7.63 8.95 -6.54
N HIS A 278 6.33 9.19 -6.33
CA HIS A 278 5.30 8.16 -6.26
C HIS A 278 4.23 8.40 -7.33
N TYR A 279 3.93 7.35 -8.08
CA TYR A 279 2.82 7.25 -9.02
C TYR A 279 1.77 6.26 -8.48
N THR A 280 0.50 6.64 -8.57
CA THR A 280 -0.64 5.80 -8.16
C THR A 280 -1.91 6.22 -8.90
N GLY A 281 -2.85 5.31 -9.13
CA GLY A 281 -4.10 5.60 -9.81
C GLY A 281 -4.78 4.36 -10.40
N SER A 282 -5.68 4.59 -11.35
CA SER A 282 -6.38 3.50 -12.04
C SER A 282 -5.53 2.82 -13.11
N LEU A 283 -4.51 3.50 -13.65
CA LEU A 283 -3.82 3.09 -14.87
C LEU A 283 -2.90 1.86 -14.71
N ASN A 284 -3.14 0.84 -15.53
CA ASN A 284 -2.30 -0.37 -15.55
C ASN A 284 -1.02 -0.18 -16.39
N TRP A 285 0.00 0.49 -15.82
CA TRP A 285 1.17 0.99 -16.57
C TRP A 285 1.94 -0.04 -17.40
N ALA A 286 1.87 -1.33 -17.07
CA ALA A 286 2.51 -2.44 -17.80
C ALA A 286 1.60 -3.21 -18.78
N SER A 287 0.28 -2.93 -18.83
CA SER A 287 -0.68 -3.64 -19.70
C SER A 287 -1.71 -2.77 -20.42
N HIS A 288 -1.78 -1.47 -20.09
CA HIS A 288 -2.84 -0.56 -20.51
C HIS A 288 -3.05 -0.45 -22.03
N ARG A 289 -4.32 -0.37 -22.43
CA ARG A 289 -4.82 -0.26 -23.81
C ARG A 289 -5.94 0.80 -23.92
N GLY A 290 -5.60 2.09 -23.87
CA GLY A 290 -6.43 3.17 -24.44
C GLY A 290 -7.77 3.46 -23.77
N ARG A 291 -7.97 3.05 -22.51
CA ARG A 291 -9.07 3.55 -21.68
C ARG A 291 -8.69 4.90 -21.07
N ALA A 292 -9.68 5.75 -20.79
CA ALA A 292 -9.48 6.91 -19.93
C ALA A 292 -9.16 6.42 -18.51
N GLU A 293 -7.88 6.49 -18.14
CA GLU A 293 -7.36 6.14 -16.82
C GLU A 293 -6.42 7.27 -16.37
N ILE A 294 -6.33 7.50 -15.06
CA ILE A 294 -5.62 8.64 -14.47
C ILE A 294 -4.58 8.13 -13.46
N MET A 295 -3.45 8.84 -13.42
CA MET A 295 -2.36 8.64 -12.47
C MET A 295 -2.04 9.95 -11.76
N HIS A 296 -1.98 9.91 -10.44
CA HIS A 296 -1.39 10.98 -9.64
C HIS A 296 0.11 10.73 -9.54
N ARG A 297 0.91 11.75 -9.84
CA ARG A 297 2.34 11.79 -9.58
C ARG A 297 2.60 12.73 -8.41
N THR A 298 3.36 12.30 -7.42
CA THR A 298 3.74 13.12 -6.25
C THR A 298 5.26 13.08 -6.07
N VAL A 299 5.91 14.24 -6.06
CA VAL A 299 7.34 14.41 -5.79
C VAL A 299 7.51 14.86 -4.34
N SER A 300 7.80 13.91 -3.45
CA SER A 300 8.05 14.14 -2.03
C SER A 300 8.81 12.95 -1.45
N PRO A 301 10.06 13.13 -0.98
CA PRO A 301 10.79 12.07 -0.29
C PRO A 301 10.07 11.54 0.95
N GLU A 302 9.41 12.41 1.70
CA GLU A 302 8.71 12.10 2.95
C GLU A 302 7.50 11.22 2.69
N TYR A 303 6.67 11.62 1.71
CA TYR A 303 5.52 10.85 1.27
C TYR A 303 5.94 9.52 0.64
N ALA A 304 6.93 9.52 -0.27
CA ALA A 304 7.40 8.30 -0.93
C ALA A 304 7.97 7.27 0.06
N ARG A 305 8.73 7.69 1.09
CA ARG A 305 9.18 6.81 2.18
C ARG A 305 7.99 6.21 2.95
N MET A 306 6.99 7.02 3.30
CA MET A 306 5.77 6.55 3.96
C MET A 306 4.95 5.57 3.11
N VAL A 307 4.90 5.77 1.79
CA VAL A 307 4.27 4.83 0.86
C VAL A 307 5.04 3.50 0.83
N LEU A 308 6.38 3.53 0.79
CA LEU A 308 7.22 2.31 0.86
C LEU A 308 7.00 1.52 2.16
N GLU A 309 6.78 2.19 3.29
CA GLU A 309 6.40 1.55 4.55
C GLU A 309 5.00 0.92 4.47
N TYR A 310 4.01 1.64 3.93
CA TYR A 310 2.62 1.15 3.80
C TYR A 310 2.53 -0.07 2.88
N LEU A 311 3.27 -0.05 1.77
CA LEU A 311 3.42 -1.18 0.84
C LEU A 311 4.29 -2.33 1.41
N GLN A 312 4.86 -2.16 2.61
CA GLN A 312 5.78 -3.11 3.25
C GLN A 312 6.98 -3.49 2.35
N ALA A 313 7.42 -2.58 1.48
CA ALA A 313 8.35 -2.86 0.39
C ALA A 313 9.65 -3.52 0.86
N ARG A 314 10.22 -3.02 1.98
CA ARG A 314 11.41 -3.61 2.63
C ARG A 314 11.19 -5.05 3.07
N HIS A 315 10.03 -5.34 3.67
CA HIS A 315 9.69 -6.67 4.18
C HIS A 315 9.45 -7.65 3.02
N ILE A 316 8.70 -7.22 2.00
CA ILE A 316 8.47 -8.00 0.78
C ILE A 316 9.79 -8.36 0.08
N ARG A 317 10.65 -7.37 -0.20
CA ARG A 317 11.96 -7.61 -0.84
C ARG A 317 12.87 -8.50 0.01
N SER A 318 12.96 -8.25 1.32
CA SER A 318 13.78 -9.06 2.23
C SER A 318 13.26 -10.47 2.43
N ALA A 319 11.96 -10.72 2.31
CA ALA A 319 11.38 -12.06 2.45
C ALA A 319 11.57 -12.89 1.19
N ALA A 320 11.46 -12.26 0.01
CA ALA A 320 11.57 -12.92 -1.28
C ALA A 320 13.01 -13.24 -1.72
N GLN A 321 14.03 -12.71 -1.04
CA GLN A 321 15.44 -12.93 -1.39
C GLN A 321 16.21 -13.67 -0.28
N GLN A 322 17.20 -14.47 -0.70
CA GLN A 322 18.18 -15.13 0.15
C GLN A 322 19.54 -15.12 -0.56
N GLY A 323 20.55 -14.47 0.02
CA GLY A 323 21.89 -14.35 -0.59
C GLY A 323 21.90 -13.65 -1.96
N GLY A 324 20.99 -12.69 -2.17
CA GLY A 324 20.79 -12.01 -3.47
C GLY A 324 19.91 -12.76 -4.46
N GLN A 325 19.74 -14.07 -4.31
CA GLN A 325 18.90 -14.91 -5.16
C GLN A 325 17.44 -14.97 -4.68
N PRO A 326 16.47 -15.35 -5.52
CA PRO A 326 15.10 -15.65 -5.09
C PRO A 326 15.08 -16.77 -4.04
N ARG A 327 14.34 -16.57 -2.94
CA ARG A 327 14.22 -17.55 -1.87
C ARG A 327 13.39 -18.76 -2.31
N THR A 328 13.90 -19.96 -2.06
CA THR A 328 13.19 -21.23 -2.30
C THR A 328 12.52 -21.75 -1.03
N CYS A 329 11.54 -22.62 -1.21
CA CYS A 329 10.82 -23.26 -0.10
C CYS A 329 11.77 -24.25 0.61
N PRO A 330 11.94 -24.20 1.94
CA PRO A 330 12.85 -25.10 2.63
C PRO A 330 12.30 -26.52 2.86
N ILE A 331 11.07 -26.80 2.40
CA ILE A 331 10.47 -28.14 2.45
C ILE A 331 10.66 -28.86 1.11
N CYS A 332 10.32 -28.20 -0.01
CA CYS A 332 10.30 -28.81 -1.34
C CYS A 332 11.34 -28.27 -2.32
N HIS A 333 12.11 -27.24 -1.93
CA HIS A 333 13.05 -26.48 -2.78
C HIS A 333 12.43 -25.77 -4.00
N GLY A 334 11.11 -25.84 -4.18
CA GLY A 334 10.37 -25.09 -5.19
C GLY A 334 10.30 -23.57 -4.91
N PRO A 335 9.67 -22.79 -5.82
CA PRO A 335 9.58 -21.34 -5.70
C PRO A 335 8.75 -20.91 -4.48
N THR A 336 9.05 -19.73 -3.95
CA THR A 336 8.21 -19.04 -2.97
C THR A 336 7.51 -17.83 -3.57
N GLN A 337 6.42 -17.42 -2.93
CA GLN A 337 5.66 -16.22 -3.27
C GLN A 337 5.21 -15.49 -2.00
N VAL A 338 4.96 -14.20 -2.14
CA VAL A 338 4.25 -13.42 -1.13
C VAL A 338 2.76 -13.79 -1.19
N VAL A 339 2.12 -13.92 -0.02
CA VAL A 339 0.70 -14.30 0.08
C VAL A 339 -0.02 -13.27 0.93
N ASN A 340 -1.01 -12.59 0.35
CA ASN A 340 -1.95 -11.73 1.08
C ASN A 340 -3.21 -12.55 1.42
N GLN A 341 -3.31 -13.05 2.66
CA GLN A 341 -3.98 -14.31 3.01
C GLN A 341 -5.50 -14.49 2.75
N ARG A 342 -6.31 -13.44 2.57
CA ARG A 342 -7.79 -13.47 2.49
C ARG A 342 -8.57 -14.01 3.71
N GLN A 343 -7.98 -14.87 4.56
CA GLN A 343 -8.54 -15.32 5.84
C GLN A 343 -7.47 -15.32 6.93
N MET A 344 -7.79 -14.84 8.14
CA MET A 344 -6.87 -14.77 9.27
C MET A 344 -7.51 -15.41 10.51
N THR A 345 -6.74 -16.21 11.25
CA THR A 345 -7.19 -16.76 12.54
C THR A 345 -7.10 -15.70 13.64
N ARG A 346 -7.78 -15.89 14.79
CA ARG A 346 -7.68 -14.99 15.96
C ARG A 346 -6.23 -14.75 16.44
N TRP A 347 -5.33 -15.69 16.15
CA TRP A 347 -3.92 -15.64 16.56
C TRP A 347 -2.98 -15.16 15.45
N ASP A 348 -3.44 -15.13 14.20
CA ASP A 348 -2.67 -14.57 13.09
C ASP A 348 -3.05 -13.11 12.87
N LYS A 349 -2.08 -12.22 13.03
CA LYS A 349 -2.26 -10.76 12.93
C LYS A 349 -1.50 -10.15 11.76
N LYS A 350 -0.86 -10.94 10.90
CA LYS A 350 -0.14 -10.44 9.72
C LYS A 350 -0.89 -10.81 8.43
N PRO A 351 -1.38 -9.82 7.65
CA PRO A 351 -2.10 -10.12 6.41
C PRO A 351 -1.16 -10.66 5.33
N ILE A 352 0.12 -10.24 5.33
CA ILE A 352 1.12 -10.64 4.34
C ILE A 352 2.06 -11.71 4.93
N LYS A 353 2.26 -12.79 4.17
CA LYS A 353 3.09 -13.96 4.49
C LYS A 353 4.05 -14.27 3.33
N LEU A 354 5.02 -15.15 3.59
CA LEU A 354 5.77 -15.86 2.56
C LEU A 354 5.28 -17.31 2.51
N GLY A 355 4.94 -17.82 1.33
CA GLY A 355 4.43 -19.17 1.14
C GLY A 355 5.10 -19.94 0.00
N CYS A 356 4.86 -21.25 -0.07
CA CYS A 356 5.22 -22.07 -1.22
C CYS A 356 4.39 -21.66 -2.46
N ALA A 357 5.00 -21.75 -3.65
CA ALA A 357 4.36 -21.56 -4.94
C ALA A 357 4.56 -22.78 -5.87
N HIS A 358 4.94 -23.93 -5.31
CA HIS A 358 5.27 -25.13 -6.10
C HIS A 358 4.01 -25.93 -6.43
N GLU A 359 3.42 -25.66 -7.60
CA GLU A 359 2.18 -26.29 -8.09
C GLU A 359 2.23 -27.83 -8.12
N GLN A 360 3.41 -28.41 -8.34
CA GLN A 360 3.63 -29.86 -8.39
C GLN A 360 3.77 -30.51 -7.00
N GLN A 361 3.76 -29.73 -5.91
CA GLN A 361 3.75 -30.23 -4.54
C GLN A 361 2.65 -29.54 -3.70
N PRO A 362 1.36 -29.82 -3.96
CA PRO A 362 0.23 -29.19 -3.28
C PRO A 362 0.20 -29.47 -1.76
N ASP A 363 0.81 -30.57 -1.30
CA ASP A 363 0.94 -30.89 0.13
C ASP A 363 1.97 -30.02 0.88
N CYS A 364 2.74 -29.19 0.16
CA CYS A 364 3.76 -28.32 0.74
C CYS A 364 3.14 -27.10 1.46
N LYS A 365 2.70 -27.29 2.71
CA LYS A 365 2.07 -26.27 3.56
C LYS A 365 3.05 -25.24 4.15
N TYR A 366 4.10 -24.87 3.41
CA TYR A 366 5.01 -23.79 3.85
C TYR A 366 4.30 -22.45 3.75
N LEU A 367 4.00 -21.85 4.90
CA LEU A 367 3.46 -20.51 5.03
C LEU A 367 3.97 -19.90 6.34
N VAL A 368 4.69 -18.78 6.25
CA VAL A 368 5.40 -18.15 7.37
C VAL A 368 5.21 -16.64 7.39
N ASP A 369 5.43 -16.02 8.55
CA ASP A 369 5.51 -14.56 8.65
C ASP A 369 6.51 -14.00 7.64
N ILE A 370 6.17 -12.88 6.99
CA ILE A 370 7.06 -12.22 6.03
C ILE A 370 8.41 -11.82 6.66
N ASP A 371 8.41 -11.49 7.95
CA ASP A 371 9.63 -11.17 8.73
C ASP A 371 10.41 -12.40 9.21
N GLN A 372 9.93 -13.62 8.93
CA GLN A 372 10.62 -14.83 9.34
C GLN A 372 11.89 -15.01 8.49
N ARG A 373 13.04 -14.96 9.17
CA ARG A 373 14.36 -15.21 8.59
C ARG A 373 14.37 -16.46 7.70
N SER A 374 15.29 -16.50 6.76
CA SER A 374 15.65 -17.76 6.10
C SER A 374 16.14 -18.78 7.12
N PRO A 375 15.88 -20.08 6.89
CA PRO A 375 16.51 -21.13 7.67
C PRO A 375 18.03 -21.09 7.52
N PHE A 376 18.75 -21.54 8.54
CA PHE A 376 20.19 -21.61 8.45
C PHE A 376 20.63 -22.78 7.56
N ALA A 377 21.74 -22.64 6.84
CA ALA A 377 22.37 -23.76 6.13
C ALA A 377 23.17 -24.69 7.08
N GLU A 378 23.73 -24.12 8.16
CA GLU A 378 24.40 -24.84 9.25
C GLU A 378 23.91 -24.33 10.60
N ALA A 379 24.08 -25.12 11.67
CA ALA A 379 23.82 -24.66 13.04
C ALA A 379 24.59 -23.34 13.32
N PRO A 380 23.91 -22.28 13.81
CA PRO A 380 24.52 -20.96 13.98
C PRO A 380 25.68 -21.00 14.98
N ARG A 381 26.66 -20.10 14.80
CA ARG A 381 27.87 -20.03 15.63
C ARG A 381 27.78 -18.93 16.67
N CYS A 382 28.64 -19.04 17.69
CA CYS A 382 28.75 -18.07 18.78
C CYS A 382 29.06 -16.66 18.31
N GLU A 383 28.25 -15.71 18.78
CA GLU A 383 28.46 -14.27 18.58
C GLU A 383 29.71 -13.74 19.30
N ILE A 384 30.27 -14.50 20.26
CA ILE A 384 31.43 -14.10 21.08
C ILE A 384 32.73 -14.75 20.61
N ASP A 385 32.73 -16.06 20.33
CA ASP A 385 33.97 -16.78 19.93
C ASP A 385 34.01 -17.24 18.47
N HIS A 386 32.90 -17.09 17.73
CA HIS A 386 32.73 -17.46 16.32
C HIS A 386 33.06 -18.92 15.95
N GLN A 387 33.39 -19.78 16.92
CA GLN A 387 33.77 -21.18 16.72
C GLN A 387 32.66 -22.12 17.20
N THR A 388 32.13 -21.89 18.40
CA THR A 388 31.18 -22.77 19.08
C THR A 388 29.82 -22.77 18.36
N ARG A 389 29.41 -23.90 17.77
CA ARG A 389 28.06 -24.09 17.22
C ARG A 389 27.01 -24.11 18.33
N TYR A 390 25.85 -23.51 18.08
CA TYR A 390 24.68 -23.55 18.96
C TYR A 390 24.08 -24.96 18.96
N ARG A 391 23.35 -25.28 20.04
CA ARG A 391 22.58 -26.52 20.14
C ARG A 391 21.10 -26.19 20.18
N ARG A 392 20.27 -27.09 19.65
CA ARG A 392 18.81 -27.04 19.83
C ARG A 392 18.48 -27.35 21.28
N VAL A 393 17.66 -26.50 21.90
CA VAL A 393 17.17 -26.64 23.28
C VAL A 393 15.65 -26.48 23.26
N ARG A 394 14.93 -27.44 23.85
CA ARG A 394 13.47 -27.38 23.95
C ARG A 394 13.05 -26.31 24.97
N ARG A 395 12.19 -25.38 24.56
CA ARG A 395 11.69 -24.26 25.37
C ARG A 395 10.18 -24.11 25.17
N GLY A 396 9.41 -24.49 26.19
CA GLY A 396 7.94 -24.45 26.13
C GLY A 396 7.40 -25.31 24.99
N ARG A 397 6.67 -24.69 24.04
CA ARG A 397 6.07 -25.36 22.88
C ARG A 397 6.97 -25.41 21.63
N GLY A 398 8.25 -25.03 21.71
CA GLY A 398 9.15 -25.04 20.55
C GLY A 398 10.62 -25.29 20.91
N GLU A 399 11.50 -25.08 19.94
CA GLU A 399 12.95 -25.18 20.11
C GLU A 399 13.63 -23.82 19.89
N ALA A 400 14.76 -23.63 20.56
CA ALA A 400 15.66 -22.50 20.37
C ALA A 400 17.09 -22.98 20.17
N TRP A 401 17.81 -22.32 19.27
CA TRP A 401 19.26 -22.39 19.19
C TRP A 401 19.85 -21.57 20.34
N GLU A 402 20.60 -22.23 21.23
CA GLU A 402 21.29 -21.60 22.36
C GLU A 402 22.80 -21.91 22.30
N CYS A 403 23.65 -20.93 22.65
CA CYS A 403 25.09 -21.14 22.77
C CYS A 403 25.38 -21.99 24.02
N PRO A 404 26.02 -23.17 23.90
CA PRO A 404 26.32 -23.99 25.07
C PRO A 404 27.40 -23.38 25.97
N LYS A 405 28.31 -22.57 25.41
CA LYS A 405 29.46 -21.98 26.12
C LYS A 405 29.15 -20.62 26.73
N HIS A 406 28.32 -19.80 26.08
CA HIS A 406 27.95 -18.45 26.53
C HIS A 406 26.42 -18.24 26.60
N PRO A 407 25.65 -19.08 27.32
CA PRO A 407 24.18 -19.08 27.28
C PRO A 407 23.51 -17.80 27.84
N ARG A 408 24.27 -16.94 28.55
CA ARG A 408 23.83 -15.61 29.01
C ARG A 408 24.38 -14.45 28.19
N GLY A 409 25.45 -14.65 27.41
CA GLY A 409 26.11 -13.61 26.61
C GLY A 409 25.70 -13.61 25.13
N CYS A 410 25.28 -14.75 24.61
CA CYS A 410 24.79 -14.90 23.24
C CYS A 410 23.26 -14.76 23.16
N LYS A 411 22.76 -14.14 22.09
CA LYS A 411 21.33 -14.15 21.77
C LYS A 411 20.88 -15.56 21.41
N ARG A 412 19.70 -15.92 21.93
CA ARG A 412 19.00 -17.16 21.57
C ARG A 412 18.19 -16.91 20.32
N VAL A 413 18.19 -17.86 19.39
CA VAL A 413 17.45 -17.75 18.13
C VAL A 413 16.40 -18.85 18.07
N LYS A 414 15.13 -18.51 17.83
CA LYS A 414 14.08 -19.51 17.64
C LYS A 414 14.45 -20.44 16.47
N VAL A 415 14.35 -21.76 16.67
CA VAL A 415 14.47 -22.73 15.58
C VAL A 415 13.25 -22.58 14.67
N ILE A 416 13.46 -22.61 13.36
CA ILE A 416 12.39 -22.57 12.36
C ILE A 416 12.44 -23.77 11.43
N LEU A 417 11.32 -24.01 10.74
CA LEU A 417 11.22 -25.07 9.74
C LEU A 417 12.25 -24.85 8.63
N GLY A 418 13.07 -25.87 8.37
CA GLY A 418 14.20 -25.84 7.44
C GLY A 418 15.58 -25.62 8.09
N ASP A 419 15.65 -25.33 9.40
CA ASP A 419 16.94 -25.33 10.10
C ASP A 419 17.49 -26.76 10.24
N PRO A 420 18.82 -26.94 10.34
CA PRO A 420 19.51 -28.24 10.44
C PRO A 420 19.48 -28.85 11.85
#